data_AF-A0A2G1UJZ4-F1
#
_entry.id   AF-A0A2G1UJZ4-F1
#
_cell.length_a   1.000
_cell.length_b   1.000
_cell.length_c   1.000
_cell.angle_alpha   90.00
_cell.angle_beta   90.00
_cell.angle_gamma   90.00
#
_symmetry.space_group_name_H-M   'P 1'
#
loop_
_entity.id
_entity.type
_entity.pdbx_description
1 polymer ?
#
loop_
_entity_poly.entity_id
_entity_poly.type
_entity_poly.pdbx_seq_one_letter_code
_entity_poly.pdbx_strand_id
1 'polypeptide(L)'
;MAVAERQPAVQTEGRGWPQRWSALRELAGAASDEIRRSYRLHGVHRTPDTLTLQHCLTTPDHLVAQVSGEAGGNPNPRELRARLSVLQQALALDVIAPLSLRLMLDGKAPALTAADIFLLPAGGDHRWHWRETATELDADSFLTTMADHANRWYPVFRQAFGVSPGAYWSSVGLGLGMPFSALYDKAPPAALCALASEWLEAFDCDAARFIDWIPARFDGRTFGIPQRRGCCLKYQLPQGGYCGTCGVYRKERLGAITPARRAPATPGQWSPAE
;
A
#
# COMPACT_ATOMS: atom_id res chain seq x y z
N MET A 1 18.84 1.91 35.54
CA MET A 1 17.36 1.82 35.41
C MET A 1 16.91 2.90 34.43
N ALA A 2 16.59 2.54 33.19
CA ALA A 2 16.08 3.50 32.21
C ALA A 2 14.61 3.77 32.51
N VAL A 3 14.28 5.03 32.76
CA VAL A 3 12.90 5.51 32.89
C VAL A 3 12.23 5.29 31.54
N ALA A 4 11.22 4.42 31.48
CA ALA A 4 10.36 4.30 30.32
C ALA A 4 9.64 5.65 30.15
N GLU A 5 10.08 6.46 29.18
CA GLU A 5 9.36 7.64 28.76
C GLU A 5 7.93 7.23 28.38
N ARG A 6 6.96 7.67 29.18
CA ARG A 6 5.54 7.60 28.81
C ARG A 6 5.37 8.46 27.56
N GLN A 7 5.34 7.83 26.40
CA GLN A 7 5.00 8.51 25.16
C GLN A 7 3.57 9.06 25.27
N PRO A 8 3.31 10.28 24.77
CA PRO A 8 1.98 10.88 24.84
C PRO A 8 1.00 10.03 24.04
N ALA A 9 0.00 9.47 24.74
CA ALA A 9 -1.12 8.79 24.10
C ALA A 9 -2.00 9.84 23.40
N VAL A 10 -2.26 9.66 22.11
CA VAL A 10 -3.26 10.48 21.40
C VAL A 10 -4.63 10.07 21.93
N GLN A 11 -5.32 10.96 22.65
CA GLN A 11 -6.70 10.73 23.07
C GLN A 11 -7.60 10.78 21.82
N THR A 12 -8.06 9.61 21.38
CA THR A 12 -8.83 9.46 20.13
C THR A 12 -10.27 8.98 20.32
N GLU A 13 -10.71 8.71 21.54
CA GLU A 13 -12.05 8.18 21.82
C GLU A 13 -13.15 9.16 21.35
N GLY A 14 -14.12 8.64 20.59
CA GLY A 14 -15.27 9.39 20.07
C GLY A 14 -15.01 10.31 18.87
N ARG A 15 -13.78 10.34 18.32
CA ARG A 15 -13.45 11.15 17.13
C ARG A 15 -13.57 10.33 15.85
N GLY A 16 -14.07 10.95 14.78
CA GLY A 16 -14.03 10.39 13.43
C GLY A 16 -12.60 10.23 12.89
N TRP A 17 -12.42 9.37 11.88
CA TRP A 17 -11.10 9.03 11.33
C TRP A 17 -10.24 10.24 10.93
N PRO A 18 -10.75 11.24 10.19
CA PRO A 18 -9.95 12.43 9.82
C PRO A 18 -9.45 13.20 11.06
N GLN A 19 -10.26 13.29 12.12
CA GLN A 19 -9.88 13.99 13.34
C GLN A 19 -8.83 13.21 14.14
N ARG A 20 -8.93 11.87 14.19
CA ARG A 20 -7.91 11.00 14.82
C ARG A 20 -6.57 11.14 14.09
N TRP A 21 -6.59 11.11 12.76
CA TRP A 21 -5.39 11.31 11.95
C TRP A 21 -4.83 12.73 12.06
N SER A 22 -5.67 13.78 12.09
CA SER A 22 -5.20 15.16 12.27
C SER A 22 -4.47 15.33 13.60
N ALA A 23 -4.96 14.72 14.69
CA ALA A 23 -4.28 14.77 15.99
C ALA A 23 -2.89 14.11 15.93
N LEU A 24 -2.74 12.98 15.22
CA LEU A 24 -1.44 12.35 14.98
C LEU A 24 -0.52 13.24 14.13
N ARG A 25 -1.06 13.86 13.08
CA ARG A 25 -0.33 14.78 12.19
C ARG A 25 0.16 16.02 12.92
N GLU A 26 -0.68 16.61 13.78
CA GLU A 26 -0.33 17.76 14.62
C GLU A 26 0.77 17.41 15.63
N LEU A 27 0.67 16.25 16.27
CA LEU A 27 1.73 15.72 17.13
C LEU A 27 3.06 15.52 16.38
N ALA A 28 2.99 15.14 15.11
CA ALA A 28 4.13 14.98 14.22
C ALA A 28 4.70 16.33 13.69
N GLY A 29 4.05 17.46 13.98
CA GLY A 29 4.42 18.77 13.44
C GLY A 29 4.29 18.87 11.91
N ALA A 30 3.48 18.00 11.28
CA ALA A 30 3.38 17.92 9.83
C ALA A 30 2.26 18.84 9.28
N ALA A 31 2.62 19.83 8.46
CA ALA A 31 1.65 20.75 7.86
C ALA A 31 0.85 20.09 6.73
N SER A 32 -0.47 20.28 6.69
CA SER A 32 -1.34 19.75 5.62
C SER A 32 -0.89 20.22 4.24
N ASP A 33 -0.45 21.48 4.10
CA ASP A 33 -0.04 22.05 2.81
C ASP A 33 1.27 21.45 2.28
N GLU A 34 2.15 20.97 3.16
CA GLU A 34 3.34 20.23 2.76
C GLU A 34 2.93 18.87 2.16
N ILE A 35 2.02 18.17 2.84
CA ILE A 35 1.48 16.89 2.37
C ILE A 35 0.76 17.08 1.03
N ARG A 36 -0.13 18.07 0.90
CA ARG A 36 -0.85 18.34 -0.37
C ARG A 36 0.07 18.61 -1.55
N ARG A 37 1.20 19.29 -1.33
CA ARG A 37 2.19 19.55 -2.39
C ARG A 37 3.02 18.32 -2.75
N SER A 38 3.12 17.36 -1.84
CA SER A 38 3.95 16.16 -2.00
C SER A 38 3.21 15.02 -2.70
N TYR A 39 1.88 15.06 -2.75
CA TYR A 39 1.05 13.98 -3.28
C TYR A 39 0.05 14.48 -4.32
N ARG A 40 -0.19 13.68 -5.35
CA ARG A 40 -1.29 13.91 -6.31
C ARG A 40 -2.61 13.51 -5.64
N LEU A 41 -3.43 14.48 -5.27
CA LEU A 41 -4.72 14.23 -4.59
C LEU A 41 -5.96 14.40 -5.48
N HIS A 42 -5.75 14.75 -6.75
CA HIS A 42 -6.81 15.04 -7.69
C HIS A 42 -6.73 14.17 -8.94
N GLY A 43 -7.91 13.74 -9.36
CA GLY A 43 -8.17 13.08 -10.63
C GLY A 43 -8.16 14.09 -11.76
N VAL A 44 -8.52 13.62 -12.94
CA VAL A 44 -8.66 14.49 -14.11
C VAL A 44 -10.13 14.82 -14.36
N HIS A 45 -10.39 15.93 -15.03
CA HIS A 45 -11.76 16.33 -15.39
C HIS A 45 -12.21 15.80 -16.76
N ARG A 46 -11.29 15.33 -17.59
CA ARG A 46 -11.58 14.79 -18.92
C ARG A 46 -11.13 13.34 -19.01
N THR A 47 -12.05 12.46 -19.40
CA THR A 47 -11.75 11.07 -19.68
C THR A 47 -11.31 10.91 -21.14
N PRO A 48 -10.09 10.41 -21.40
CA PRO A 48 -9.71 9.97 -22.73
C PRO A 48 -10.48 8.68 -23.09
N ASP A 49 -10.61 8.40 -24.38
CA ASP A 49 -11.13 7.12 -24.86
C ASP A 49 -10.07 6.03 -24.65
N THR A 50 -10.13 5.36 -23.51
CA THR A 50 -9.13 4.38 -23.07
C THR A 50 -9.75 3.29 -22.20
N LEU A 51 -8.97 2.24 -21.92
CA LEU A 51 -9.40 1.09 -21.15
C LEU A 51 -9.74 1.48 -19.70
N THR A 52 -11.00 1.27 -19.29
CA THR A 52 -11.47 1.48 -17.91
C THR A 52 -11.23 0.25 -17.05
N LEU A 53 -11.12 0.42 -15.73
CA LEU A 53 -11.07 -0.70 -14.80
C LEU A 53 -12.34 -1.55 -14.91
N GLN A 54 -13.51 -0.94 -15.14
CA GLN A 54 -14.74 -1.69 -15.41
C GLN A 54 -14.57 -2.65 -16.59
N HIS A 55 -14.04 -2.18 -17.73
CA HIS A 55 -13.76 -3.05 -18.87
C HIS A 55 -12.76 -4.14 -18.54
N CYS A 56 -11.68 -3.83 -17.80
CA CYS A 56 -10.73 -4.84 -17.34
C CYS A 56 -11.39 -5.92 -16.48
N LEU A 57 -12.38 -5.56 -15.66
CA LEU A 57 -13.06 -6.48 -14.76
C LEU A 57 -14.11 -7.33 -15.48
N THR A 58 -14.83 -6.76 -16.45
CA THR A 58 -15.88 -7.47 -17.20
C THR A 58 -15.33 -8.27 -18.38
N THR A 59 -14.23 -7.84 -18.97
CA THR A 59 -13.62 -8.50 -20.14
C THR A 59 -12.09 -8.54 -19.97
N PRO A 60 -11.59 -9.41 -19.07
CA PRO A 60 -10.17 -9.46 -18.68
C PRO A 60 -9.19 -9.63 -19.82
N ASP A 61 -9.59 -10.30 -20.90
CA ASP A 61 -8.75 -10.58 -22.07
C ASP A 61 -8.25 -9.31 -22.77
N HIS A 62 -8.99 -8.19 -22.71
CA HIS A 62 -8.52 -6.92 -23.28
C HIS A 62 -7.29 -6.38 -22.55
N LEU A 63 -7.29 -6.47 -21.22
CA LEU A 63 -6.14 -6.04 -20.43
C LEU A 63 -4.93 -6.96 -20.70
N VAL A 64 -5.17 -8.27 -20.78
CA VAL A 64 -4.13 -9.25 -21.11
C VAL A 64 -3.54 -8.96 -22.50
N ALA A 65 -4.38 -8.71 -23.50
CA ALA A 65 -3.95 -8.40 -24.86
C ALA A 65 -3.13 -7.10 -24.90
N GLN A 66 -3.58 -6.05 -24.20
CA GLN A 66 -2.87 -4.78 -24.13
C GLN A 66 -1.48 -4.92 -23.50
N VAL A 67 -1.41 -5.55 -22.32
CA VAL A 67 -0.14 -5.77 -21.61
C VAL A 67 0.81 -6.69 -22.38
N SER A 68 0.28 -7.63 -23.17
CA SER A 68 1.07 -8.54 -24.00
C SER A 68 1.59 -7.89 -25.27
N GLY A 69 0.76 -7.09 -25.96
CA GLY A 69 1.14 -6.40 -27.19
C GLY A 69 2.31 -5.42 -27.00
N GLU A 70 2.39 -4.78 -25.83
CA GLU A 70 3.48 -3.87 -25.48
C GLU A 70 4.80 -4.58 -25.12
N ALA A 71 4.78 -5.89 -24.89
CA ALA A 71 5.97 -6.66 -24.54
C ALA A 71 6.90 -6.96 -25.73
N GLY A 72 6.51 -6.61 -26.97
CA GLY A 72 7.31 -6.89 -28.16
C GLY A 72 7.43 -8.38 -28.51
N GLY A 73 6.40 -9.17 -28.19
CA GLY A 73 6.36 -10.63 -28.40
C GLY A 73 5.22 -11.27 -27.60
N ASN A 74 5.15 -12.59 -27.54
CA ASN A 74 4.19 -13.30 -26.70
C ASN A 74 4.84 -13.55 -25.31
N PRO A 75 4.59 -12.71 -24.29
CA PRO A 75 5.26 -12.84 -23.00
C PRO A 75 4.94 -14.20 -22.39
N ASN A 76 5.92 -14.82 -21.72
CA ASN A 76 5.63 -16.08 -21.04
C ASN A 76 4.59 -15.83 -19.91
N PRO A 77 3.81 -16.85 -19.49
CA PRO A 77 2.75 -16.68 -18.50
C PRO A 77 3.21 -16.09 -17.16
N ARG A 78 4.49 -16.29 -16.81
CA ARG A 78 5.08 -15.78 -15.57
C ARG A 78 5.36 -14.28 -15.66
N GLU A 79 5.90 -13.80 -16.78
CA GLU A 79 6.13 -12.38 -17.05
C GLU A 79 4.81 -11.61 -17.14
N LEU A 80 3.82 -12.17 -17.83
CA LEU A 80 2.48 -11.57 -17.91
C LEU A 80 1.88 -11.39 -16.51
N ARG A 81 1.93 -12.42 -15.67
CA ARG A 81 1.48 -12.34 -14.27
C ARG A 81 2.22 -11.28 -13.47
N ALA A 82 3.54 -11.17 -13.65
CA ALA A 82 4.34 -10.16 -12.96
C ALA A 82 3.92 -8.74 -13.37
N ARG A 83 3.74 -8.49 -14.67
CA ARG A 83 3.24 -7.22 -15.20
C ARG A 83 1.86 -6.87 -14.66
N LEU A 84 0.92 -7.83 -14.69
CA LEU A 84 -0.43 -7.63 -14.15
C LEU A 84 -0.42 -7.40 -12.62
N SER A 85 0.52 -8.02 -11.89
CA SER A 85 0.68 -7.78 -10.46
C SER A 85 1.24 -6.37 -10.18
N VAL A 86 2.18 -5.89 -11.00
CA VAL A 86 2.68 -4.50 -10.92
C VAL A 86 1.56 -3.52 -11.25
N LEU A 87 0.76 -3.82 -12.27
CA LEU A 87 -0.39 -2.99 -12.64
C LEU A 87 -1.44 -2.92 -11.54
N GLN A 88 -1.69 -4.03 -10.84
CA GLN A 88 -2.56 -4.07 -9.67
C GLN A 88 -1.98 -3.24 -8.52
N GLN A 89 -0.66 -3.30 -8.30
CA GLN A 89 -0.02 -2.46 -7.31
C GLN A 89 -0.16 -0.98 -7.67
N ALA A 90 0.05 -0.63 -8.94
CA ALA A 90 -0.14 0.72 -9.45
C ALA A 90 -1.59 1.18 -9.21
N LEU A 91 -2.60 0.34 -9.39
CA LEU A 91 -4.00 0.70 -9.08
C LEU A 91 -4.16 1.13 -7.61
N ALA A 92 -3.55 0.39 -6.69
CA ALA A 92 -3.61 0.75 -5.27
C ALA A 92 -2.87 2.07 -4.95
N LEU A 93 -1.73 2.32 -5.59
CA LEU A 93 -0.90 3.51 -5.31
C LEU A 93 -1.32 4.76 -6.08
N ASP A 94 -1.86 4.60 -7.28
CA ASP A 94 -2.30 5.71 -8.13
C ASP A 94 -3.76 6.10 -7.86
N VAL A 95 -4.58 5.23 -7.25
CA VAL A 95 -6.00 5.51 -7.00
C VAL A 95 -6.36 5.39 -5.51
N ILE A 96 -6.16 4.24 -4.87
CA ILE A 96 -6.60 4.03 -3.47
C ILE A 96 -5.83 4.94 -2.51
N ALA A 97 -4.50 5.04 -2.67
CA ALA A 97 -3.63 5.88 -1.86
C ALA A 97 -4.03 7.37 -1.82
N PRO A 98 -4.16 8.06 -2.97
CA PRO A 98 -4.51 9.48 -2.95
C PRO A 98 -5.93 9.73 -2.44
N LEU A 99 -6.89 8.82 -2.68
CA LEU A 99 -8.23 8.95 -2.12
C LEU A 99 -8.24 8.78 -0.59
N SER A 100 -7.50 7.81 -0.07
CA SER A 100 -7.37 7.58 1.38
C SER A 100 -6.71 8.78 2.05
N LEU A 101 -5.67 9.35 1.43
CA LEU A 101 -5.01 10.56 1.93
C LEU A 101 -5.92 11.79 1.85
N ARG A 102 -6.66 11.95 0.74
CA ARG A 102 -7.63 13.05 0.58
C ARG A 102 -8.74 12.97 1.63
N LEU A 103 -9.27 11.78 1.91
CA LEU A 103 -10.24 11.58 2.98
C LEU A 103 -9.72 12.10 4.33
N MET A 104 -8.48 11.77 4.69
CA MET A 104 -7.91 12.20 5.98
C MET A 104 -7.63 13.70 6.03
N LEU A 105 -7.31 14.32 4.89
CA LEU A 105 -7.03 15.75 4.80
C LEU A 105 -8.30 16.61 4.74
N ASP A 106 -9.34 16.16 4.03
CA ASP A 106 -10.54 16.94 3.70
C ASP A 106 -11.78 16.47 4.47
N GLY A 107 -11.70 15.33 5.14
CA GLY A 107 -12.85 14.64 5.72
C GLY A 107 -13.74 13.96 4.69
N LYS A 108 -13.39 14.06 3.40
CA LYS A 108 -14.17 13.55 2.27
C LYS A 108 -13.28 13.05 1.14
N ALA A 109 -13.78 12.10 0.36
CA ALA A 109 -13.13 11.62 -0.87
C ALA A 109 -14.16 11.39 -1.99
N PRO A 110 -13.79 11.53 -3.27
CA PRO A 110 -14.68 11.22 -4.38
C PRO A 110 -15.27 9.81 -4.34
N ALA A 111 -16.56 9.69 -4.60
CA ALA A 111 -17.27 8.42 -4.73
C ALA A 111 -17.00 7.82 -6.12
N LEU A 112 -15.90 7.07 -6.25
CA LEU A 112 -15.53 6.46 -7.53
C LEU A 112 -16.22 5.12 -7.75
N THR A 113 -16.48 4.82 -9.02
CA THR A 113 -16.79 3.47 -9.50
C THR A 113 -15.64 2.95 -10.38
N ALA A 114 -15.66 1.66 -10.73
CA ALA A 114 -14.69 1.11 -11.66
C ALA A 114 -14.74 1.76 -13.07
N ALA A 115 -15.86 2.40 -13.43
CA ALA A 115 -16.00 3.12 -14.69
C ALA A 115 -15.25 4.45 -14.68
N ASP A 116 -15.00 5.03 -13.50
CA ASP A 116 -14.31 6.30 -13.34
C ASP A 116 -12.78 6.14 -13.33
N ILE A 117 -12.29 4.90 -13.24
CA ILE A 117 -10.88 4.55 -13.19
C ILE A 117 -10.46 4.04 -14.55
N PHE A 118 -9.37 4.56 -15.10
CA PHE A 118 -8.93 4.23 -16.44
C PHE A 118 -7.41 4.22 -16.56
N LEU A 119 -6.92 3.44 -17.53
CA LEU A 119 -5.52 3.14 -17.73
C LEU A 119 -4.96 4.01 -18.85
N LEU A 120 -3.83 4.68 -18.60
CA LEU A 120 -3.11 5.44 -19.61
C LEU A 120 -1.70 4.89 -19.85
N PRO A 121 -1.23 4.89 -21.11
CA PRO A 121 0.19 4.71 -21.40
C PRO A 121 1.00 5.89 -20.84
N ALA A 122 2.10 5.60 -20.17
CA ALA A 122 2.99 6.57 -19.54
C ALA A 122 4.46 6.18 -19.77
N GLY A 123 5.03 6.57 -20.93
CA GLY A 123 6.47 6.51 -21.18
C GLY A 123 7.10 5.11 -21.07
N GLY A 124 6.36 4.05 -21.44
CA GLY A 124 6.80 2.65 -21.33
C GLY A 124 6.26 1.89 -20.13
N ASP A 125 5.44 2.53 -19.28
CA ASP A 125 4.68 1.88 -18.21
C ASP A 125 3.20 2.30 -18.27
N HIS A 126 2.32 1.59 -17.57
CA HIS A 126 0.90 1.93 -17.45
C HIS A 126 0.62 2.58 -16.10
N ARG A 127 -0.14 3.68 -16.12
CA ARG A 127 -0.58 4.36 -14.90
C ARG A 127 -2.09 4.44 -14.82
N TRP A 128 -2.60 4.25 -13.61
CA TRP A 128 -4.03 4.43 -13.36
C TRP A 128 -4.34 5.90 -13.10
N HIS A 129 -5.47 6.32 -13.63
CA HIS A 129 -6.03 7.63 -13.40
C HIS A 129 -7.49 7.46 -13.02
N TRP A 130 -8.06 8.47 -12.36
CA TRP A 130 -9.49 8.54 -12.13
C TRP A 130 -10.05 9.87 -12.61
N ARG A 131 -11.34 9.85 -12.95
CA ARG A 131 -12.15 11.03 -13.21
C ARG A 131 -12.65 11.61 -11.88
N GLU A 132 -12.49 12.92 -11.69
CA GLU A 132 -13.13 13.59 -10.55
C GLU A 132 -14.66 13.49 -10.65
N THR A 133 -15.30 13.10 -9.55
CA THR A 133 -16.75 13.01 -9.44
C THR A 133 -17.25 14.09 -8.49
N ALA A 134 -18.47 14.59 -8.72
CA ALA A 134 -19.07 15.59 -7.84
C ALA A 134 -19.57 14.98 -6.53
N THR A 135 -19.85 13.68 -6.52
CA THR A 135 -20.30 12.95 -5.33
C THR A 135 -19.12 12.64 -4.43
N GLU A 136 -19.24 12.97 -3.15
CA GLU A 136 -18.21 12.73 -2.14
C GLU A 136 -18.71 11.74 -1.07
N LEU A 137 -17.80 10.93 -0.55
CA LEU A 137 -17.98 10.03 0.56
C LEU A 137 -17.36 10.64 1.82
N ASP A 138 -18.06 10.54 2.93
CA ASP A 138 -17.47 10.70 4.26
C ASP A 138 -16.65 9.46 4.65
N ALA A 139 -16.09 9.45 5.86
CA ALA A 139 -15.21 8.37 6.31
C ALA A 139 -15.91 7.02 6.38
N ASP A 140 -17.11 6.94 6.95
CA ASP A 140 -17.83 5.67 7.11
C ASP A 140 -18.26 5.11 5.75
N SER A 141 -18.81 5.97 4.88
CA SER A 141 -19.18 5.58 3.51
C SER A 141 -17.96 5.17 2.69
N PHE A 142 -16.81 5.81 2.91
CA PHE A 142 -15.55 5.44 2.26
C PHE A 142 -15.06 4.06 2.70
N LEU A 143 -15.09 3.74 3.99
CA LEU A 143 -14.70 2.43 4.51
C LEU A 143 -15.48 1.31 3.83
N THR A 144 -16.81 1.41 3.85
CA THR A 144 -17.70 0.41 3.23
C THR A 144 -17.49 0.34 1.72
N THR A 145 -17.52 1.48 1.03
CA THR A 145 -17.44 1.51 -0.44
C THR A 145 -16.10 0.98 -0.95
N MET A 146 -14.98 1.34 -0.30
CA MET A 146 -13.66 0.90 -0.72
C MET A 146 -13.41 -0.57 -0.39
N ALA A 147 -13.91 -1.07 0.75
CA ALA A 147 -13.88 -2.50 1.06
C ALA A 147 -14.67 -3.30 0.01
N ASP A 148 -15.89 -2.86 -0.33
CA ASP A 148 -16.72 -3.48 -1.36
C ASP A 148 -16.05 -3.50 -2.73
N HIS A 149 -15.38 -2.41 -3.11
CA HIS A 149 -14.62 -2.35 -4.35
C HIS A 149 -13.46 -3.33 -4.33
N ALA A 150 -12.62 -3.30 -3.29
CA ALA A 150 -11.48 -4.20 -3.18
C ALA A 150 -11.90 -5.68 -3.19
N ASN A 151 -13.00 -6.03 -2.52
CA ASN A 151 -13.56 -7.38 -2.52
C ASN A 151 -14.13 -7.77 -3.89
N ARG A 152 -14.83 -6.87 -4.59
CA ARG A 152 -15.39 -7.15 -5.92
C ARG A 152 -14.32 -7.30 -6.99
N TRP A 153 -13.23 -6.56 -6.91
CA TRP A 153 -12.15 -6.64 -7.89
C TRP A 153 -11.28 -7.90 -7.68
N TYR A 154 -11.15 -8.36 -6.44
CA TYR A 154 -10.23 -9.44 -6.06
C TYR A 154 -10.42 -10.75 -6.86
N PRO A 155 -11.64 -11.31 -7.04
CA PRO A 155 -11.82 -12.54 -7.81
C PRO A 155 -11.26 -12.47 -9.23
N VAL A 156 -11.45 -11.34 -9.93
CA VAL A 156 -10.93 -11.16 -11.29
C VAL A 156 -9.40 -11.08 -11.29
N PHE A 157 -8.82 -10.27 -10.40
CA PHE A 157 -7.36 -10.20 -10.28
C PHE A 157 -6.73 -11.54 -9.90
N ARG A 158 -7.41 -12.33 -9.07
CA ARG A 158 -6.94 -13.65 -8.66
C ARG A 158 -7.04 -14.68 -9.78
N GLN A 159 -8.20 -14.77 -10.42
CA GLN A 159 -8.54 -15.86 -11.34
C GLN A 159 -8.09 -15.57 -12.76
N ALA A 160 -8.38 -14.38 -13.28
CA ALA A 160 -8.06 -14.01 -14.66
C ALA A 160 -6.61 -13.52 -14.80
N PHE A 161 -6.12 -12.73 -13.83
CA PHE A 161 -4.77 -12.14 -13.92
C PHE A 161 -3.69 -12.91 -13.14
N GLY A 162 -4.09 -13.93 -12.37
CA GLY A 162 -3.16 -14.78 -11.62
C GLY A 162 -2.44 -14.06 -10.47
N VAL A 163 -2.92 -12.89 -10.03
CA VAL A 163 -2.34 -12.15 -8.91
C VAL A 163 -2.50 -12.98 -7.63
N SER A 164 -1.46 -13.07 -6.83
CA SER A 164 -1.52 -13.83 -5.57
C SER A 164 -2.33 -13.04 -4.52
N PRO A 165 -2.98 -13.72 -3.54
CA PRO A 165 -3.68 -13.03 -2.47
C PRO A 165 -2.77 -12.05 -1.72
N GLY A 166 -1.54 -12.49 -1.43
CA GLY A 166 -0.54 -11.65 -0.78
C GLY A 166 -0.15 -10.43 -1.60
N ALA A 167 0.01 -10.56 -2.92
CA ALA A 167 0.28 -9.42 -3.79
C ALA A 167 -0.88 -8.42 -3.78
N TYR A 168 -2.11 -8.92 -4.00
CA TYR A 168 -3.30 -8.11 -4.10
C TYR A 168 -3.58 -7.33 -2.80
N TRP A 169 -3.76 -8.06 -1.69
CA TRP A 169 -4.21 -7.49 -0.43
C TRP A 169 -3.14 -6.62 0.23
N SER A 170 -1.86 -6.96 0.07
CA SER A 170 -0.82 -6.05 0.58
C SER A 170 -0.70 -4.78 -0.26
N SER A 171 -0.91 -4.82 -1.58
CA SER A 171 -0.96 -3.58 -2.37
C SER A 171 -2.15 -2.71 -1.96
N VAL A 172 -3.34 -3.30 -1.78
CA VAL A 172 -4.53 -2.60 -1.26
C VAL A 172 -4.22 -1.98 0.10
N GLY A 173 -3.64 -2.74 1.02
CA GLY A 173 -3.24 -2.23 2.35
C GLY A 173 -2.23 -1.09 2.28
N LEU A 174 -1.28 -1.09 1.32
CA LEU A 174 -0.38 0.05 1.11
C LEU A 174 -1.14 1.29 0.66
N GLY A 175 -2.10 1.12 -0.25
CA GLY A 175 -2.99 2.19 -0.70
C GLY A 175 -3.76 2.79 0.46
N LEU A 176 -4.51 1.95 1.18
CA LEU A 176 -5.30 2.38 2.34
C LEU A 176 -4.44 3.01 3.44
N GLY A 177 -3.21 2.52 3.62
CA GLY A 177 -2.24 3.01 4.59
C GLY A 177 -1.49 4.29 4.20
N MET A 178 -1.75 4.87 3.02
CA MET A 178 -1.05 6.07 2.54
C MET A 178 -1.06 7.25 3.54
N PRO A 179 -2.15 7.57 4.27
CA PRO A 179 -2.13 8.65 5.26
C PRO A 179 -1.05 8.49 6.33
N PHE A 180 -0.73 7.26 6.71
CA PHE A 180 0.29 6.96 7.71
C PHE A 180 1.69 6.93 7.11
N SER A 181 1.80 6.47 5.85
CA SER A 181 3.05 6.58 5.08
C SER A 181 3.48 8.04 4.91
N ALA A 182 2.54 8.99 4.81
CA ALA A 182 2.86 10.41 4.74
C ALA A 182 3.50 10.99 6.03
N LEU A 183 3.41 10.25 7.15
CA LEU A 183 3.91 10.64 8.47
C LEU A 183 5.02 9.71 9.00
N TYR A 184 5.49 8.76 8.17
CA TYR A 184 6.30 7.60 8.61
C TYR A 184 7.58 7.94 9.39
N ASP A 185 8.20 9.08 9.07
CA ASP A 185 9.45 9.56 9.69
C ASP A 185 9.27 10.79 10.59
N LYS A 186 8.02 11.27 10.74
CA LYS A 186 7.67 12.47 11.51
C LYS A 186 6.90 12.14 12.78
N ALA A 187 5.94 11.21 12.71
CA ALA A 187 5.09 10.88 13.85
C ALA A 187 5.77 9.89 14.82
N PRO A 188 5.40 9.90 16.11
CA PRO A 188 5.83 8.87 17.06
C PRO A 188 5.46 7.46 16.55
N PRO A 189 6.45 6.56 16.34
CA PRO A 189 6.20 5.30 15.63
C PRO A 189 5.14 4.41 16.28
N ALA A 190 5.09 4.34 17.62
CA ALA A 190 4.10 3.52 18.31
C ALA A 190 2.67 4.02 18.07
N ALA A 191 2.43 5.33 18.21
CA ALA A 191 1.12 5.95 17.97
C ALA A 191 0.70 5.83 16.50
N LEU A 192 1.64 6.04 15.56
CA LEU A 192 1.38 5.86 14.14
C LEU A 192 1.00 4.42 13.83
N CYS A 193 1.79 3.44 14.31
CA CYS A 193 1.54 2.04 14.00
C CYS A 193 0.22 1.53 14.60
N ALA A 194 -0.12 1.96 15.82
CA ALA A 194 -1.40 1.62 16.43
C ALA A 194 -2.58 2.16 15.60
N LEU A 195 -2.58 3.46 15.29
CA LEU A 195 -3.67 4.07 14.53
C LEU A 195 -3.77 3.54 13.10
N ALA A 196 -2.64 3.23 12.46
CA ALA A 196 -2.60 2.65 11.12
C ALA A 196 -3.16 1.22 11.08
N SER A 197 -2.86 0.40 12.09
CA SER A 197 -3.42 -0.95 12.23
C SER A 197 -4.93 -0.88 12.47
N GLU A 198 -5.39 -0.05 13.40
CA GLU A 198 -6.83 0.13 13.66
C GLU A 198 -7.58 0.62 12.41
N TRP A 199 -6.98 1.52 11.63
CA TRP A 199 -7.55 1.99 10.36
C TRP A 199 -7.73 0.86 9.36
N LEU A 200 -6.72 0.00 9.19
CA LEU A 200 -6.81 -1.13 8.26
C LEU A 200 -7.82 -2.18 8.72
N GLU A 201 -7.92 -2.41 10.03
CA GLU A 201 -8.89 -3.34 10.64
C GLU A 201 -10.34 -2.87 10.52
N ALA A 202 -10.57 -1.58 10.29
CA ALA A 202 -11.91 -1.03 10.10
C ALA A 202 -12.54 -1.36 8.73
N PHE A 203 -11.75 -1.81 7.75
CA PHE A 203 -12.27 -2.25 6.46
C PHE A 203 -12.70 -3.70 6.53
N ASP A 204 -13.88 -4.01 6.00
CA ASP A 204 -14.33 -5.40 5.80
C ASP A 204 -13.65 -6.04 4.60
N CYS A 205 -12.33 -6.22 4.67
CA CYS A 205 -11.52 -6.89 3.65
C CYS A 205 -10.23 -7.49 4.24
N ASP A 206 -9.53 -8.30 3.45
CA ASP A 206 -8.34 -9.03 3.93
C ASP A 206 -7.07 -8.16 4.09
N ALA A 207 -7.10 -6.87 3.76
CA ALA A 207 -5.90 -6.01 3.71
C ALA A 207 -5.08 -6.03 5.02
N ALA A 208 -5.74 -5.92 6.18
CA ALA A 208 -5.11 -5.94 7.50
C ALA A 208 -4.37 -7.26 7.80
N ARG A 209 -4.78 -8.37 7.18
CA ARG A 209 -4.10 -9.67 7.36
C ARG A 209 -2.74 -9.72 6.66
N PHE A 210 -2.52 -8.86 5.66
CA PHE A 210 -1.35 -8.89 4.78
C PHE A 210 -0.37 -7.72 4.98
N ILE A 211 -0.70 -6.74 5.81
CA ILE A 211 0.17 -5.63 6.22
C ILE A 211 0.19 -5.48 7.73
N ASP A 212 1.40 -5.41 8.28
CA ASP A 212 1.64 -4.93 9.64
C ASP A 212 2.20 -3.53 9.60
N TRP A 213 1.81 -2.66 10.52
CA TRP A 213 2.56 -1.44 10.80
C TRP A 213 3.47 -1.69 11.99
N ILE A 214 4.77 -1.51 11.78
CA ILE A 214 5.76 -1.76 12.83
C ILE A 214 6.71 -0.59 13.03
N PRO A 215 7.14 -0.35 14.28
CA PRO A 215 8.25 0.53 14.54
C PRO A 215 9.52 -0.07 13.92
N ALA A 216 10.31 0.77 13.28
CA ALA A 216 11.60 0.43 12.71
C ALA A 216 12.64 1.48 13.12
N ARG A 217 13.91 1.08 13.13
CA ARG A 217 15.02 1.99 13.39
C ARG A 217 16.02 1.91 12.25
N PHE A 218 16.39 3.06 11.69
CA PHE A 218 17.42 3.19 10.65
C PHE A 218 18.26 4.43 10.98
N ASP A 219 19.59 4.30 10.95
CA ASP A 219 20.53 5.39 11.23
C ASP A 219 20.20 6.19 12.50
N GLY A 220 19.89 5.47 13.58
CA GLY A 220 19.55 6.06 14.86
C GLY A 220 18.15 6.66 14.97
N ARG A 221 17.47 6.94 13.85
CA ARG A 221 16.09 7.46 13.77
C ARG A 221 15.07 6.32 13.83
N THR A 222 13.89 6.61 14.37
CA THR A 222 12.78 5.66 14.48
C THR A 222 11.64 6.05 13.55
N PHE A 223 10.99 5.06 12.94
CA PHE A 223 10.00 5.22 11.89
C PHE A 223 8.83 4.26 12.15
N GLY A 224 7.62 4.63 11.74
CA GLY A 224 6.50 3.70 11.64
C GLY A 224 6.31 3.29 10.18
N ILE A 225 6.63 2.04 9.82
CA ILE A 225 6.61 1.60 8.42
C ILE A 225 5.65 0.43 8.20
N PRO A 226 5.01 0.36 7.02
CA PRO A 226 4.24 -0.81 6.64
C PRO A 226 5.19 -1.96 6.27
N GLN A 227 4.91 -3.14 6.83
CA GLN A 227 5.59 -4.39 6.55
C GLN A 227 4.59 -5.36 5.91
N ARG A 228 4.85 -5.72 4.65
CA ARG A 228 4.02 -6.68 3.92
C ARG A 228 4.35 -8.10 4.38
N ARG A 229 3.34 -8.87 4.76
CA ARG A 229 3.45 -10.30 5.14
C ARG A 229 3.56 -11.23 3.92
N GLY A 230 3.10 -10.78 2.75
CA GLY A 230 3.02 -11.58 1.52
C GLY A 230 3.59 -10.90 0.29
N CYS A 231 4.76 -10.23 0.41
CA CYS A 231 5.37 -9.43 -0.66
C CYS A 231 5.39 -10.17 -2.02
N CYS A 232 4.86 -9.49 -3.04
CA CYS A 232 4.54 -9.96 -4.39
C CYS A 232 5.71 -10.47 -5.25
N LEU A 233 6.95 -10.42 -4.77
CA LEU A 233 8.14 -10.75 -5.58
C LEU A 233 9.06 -11.69 -4.82
N LYS A 234 8.56 -12.88 -4.47
CA LYS A 234 9.47 -14.00 -4.21
C LYS A 234 10.43 -14.21 -5.40
N TYR A 235 10.10 -13.72 -6.61
CA TYR A 235 11.00 -13.67 -7.75
C TYR A 235 10.65 -12.53 -8.75
N GLN A 236 11.56 -11.56 -8.91
CA GLN A 236 11.78 -10.69 -10.09
C GLN A 236 10.70 -9.66 -10.50
N LEU A 237 11.07 -8.38 -10.45
CA LEU A 237 10.52 -7.33 -11.32
C LEU A 237 10.76 -7.69 -12.80
N PRO A 238 10.03 -7.10 -13.77
CA PRO A 238 10.23 -7.37 -15.20
C PRO A 238 11.68 -7.24 -15.71
N GLN A 239 12.53 -6.47 -15.01
CA GLN A 239 13.97 -6.30 -15.30
C GLN A 239 14.89 -7.09 -14.35
N GLY A 240 14.36 -8.04 -13.58
CA GLY A 240 15.11 -8.85 -12.63
C GLY A 240 15.38 -8.20 -11.26
N GLY A 241 14.94 -6.95 -11.03
CA GLY A 241 15.12 -6.24 -9.77
C GLY A 241 14.13 -6.63 -8.64
N TYR A 242 14.24 -5.97 -7.48
CA TYR A 242 13.40 -6.19 -6.29
C TYR A 242 12.68 -4.92 -5.85
N CYS A 243 11.43 -5.02 -5.39
CA CYS A 243 10.57 -3.85 -5.09
C CYS A 243 10.83 -3.11 -3.76
N GLY A 244 11.97 -3.33 -3.08
CA GLY A 244 12.40 -2.57 -1.88
C GLY A 244 11.55 -2.69 -0.60
N THR A 245 10.29 -3.16 -0.68
CA THR A 245 9.34 -3.33 0.45
C THR A 245 9.26 -4.77 0.97
N CYS A 246 10.16 -5.64 0.49
CA CYS A 246 10.17 -7.07 0.79
C CYS A 246 10.70 -7.38 2.20
N GLY A 247 9.90 -8.05 3.01
CA GLY A 247 10.29 -8.51 4.36
C GLY A 247 11.49 -9.47 4.38
N VAL A 248 11.77 -10.18 3.28
CA VAL A 248 12.93 -11.10 3.16
C VAL A 248 14.24 -10.33 3.08
N TYR A 249 14.35 -9.36 2.16
CA TYR A 249 15.56 -8.55 2.05
C TYR A 249 15.73 -7.58 3.22
N ARG A 250 14.64 -7.19 3.91
CA ARG A 250 14.75 -6.50 5.22
C ARG A 250 15.40 -7.42 6.26
N LYS A 251 15.02 -8.69 6.34
CA LYS A 251 15.69 -9.65 7.25
C LYS A 251 17.15 -9.87 6.88
N GLU A 252 17.48 -9.97 5.58
CA GLU A 252 18.85 -10.10 5.11
C GLU A 252 19.69 -8.82 5.34
N ARG A 253 19.15 -7.62 5.05
CA ARG A 253 19.79 -6.34 5.38
C ARG A 253 19.94 -6.15 6.88
N LEU A 254 18.91 -6.41 7.69
CA LEU A 254 19.02 -6.34 9.15
C LEU A 254 20.03 -7.37 9.68
N GLY A 255 20.11 -8.56 9.09
CA GLY A 255 21.13 -9.56 9.38
C GLY A 255 22.54 -9.11 9.01
N ALA A 256 22.70 -8.36 7.92
CA ALA A 256 23.99 -7.79 7.47
C ALA A 256 24.39 -6.51 8.25
N ILE A 257 23.42 -5.76 8.77
CA ILE A 257 23.62 -4.52 9.55
C ILE A 257 23.82 -4.81 11.05
N THR A 258 23.50 -6.03 11.52
CA THR A 258 23.90 -6.45 12.86
C THR A 258 25.41 -6.74 12.83
N PRO A 259 26.28 -5.96 13.49
CA PRO A 259 27.65 -6.41 13.66
C PRO A 259 27.56 -7.72 14.44
N ALA A 260 28.04 -8.79 13.81
CA ALA A 260 28.20 -10.08 14.44
C ALA A 260 29.16 -9.92 15.61
N ARG A 261 28.66 -9.46 16.76
CA ARG A 261 29.28 -9.70 18.04
C ARG A 261 28.93 -11.15 18.39
N ARG A 262 29.50 -12.08 17.62
CA ARG A 262 29.74 -13.43 18.09
C ARG A 262 30.64 -13.27 19.30
N ALA A 263 30.06 -13.41 20.50
CA ALA A 263 30.84 -13.91 21.60
C ALA A 263 31.50 -15.22 21.12
N PRO A 264 32.79 -15.45 21.38
CA PRO A 264 33.43 -16.69 20.98
C PRO A 264 32.64 -17.84 21.62
N ALA A 265 31.99 -18.64 20.78
CA ALA A 265 31.48 -19.93 21.20
C ALA A 265 32.70 -20.75 21.63
N THR A 266 32.74 -21.13 22.90
CA THR A 266 33.69 -22.09 23.42
C THR A 266 33.66 -23.33 22.52
N PRO A 267 34.80 -23.76 21.94
CA PRO A 267 34.80 -24.92 21.07
C PRO A 267 34.52 -26.16 21.92
N GLY A 268 33.45 -26.92 21.61
CA GLY A 268 33.32 -28.25 22.20
C GLY A 268 31.94 -28.87 22.41
N GLN A 269 30.82 -28.34 21.89
CA GLN A 269 29.56 -29.08 21.95
C GLN A 269 28.82 -29.07 20.61
N TRP A 270 29.02 -30.17 19.88
CA TRP A 270 28.17 -30.66 18.81
C TRP A 270 26.99 -31.42 19.43
N SER A 271 25.80 -31.33 18.84
CA SER A 271 24.87 -32.47 18.67
C SER A 271 23.64 -32.07 17.83
N PRO A 272 23.37 -32.76 16.71
CA PRO A 272 22.14 -32.70 15.94
C PRO A 272 21.27 -33.96 16.14
N ALA A 273 19.98 -33.81 15.84
CA ALA A 273 18.98 -34.80 15.37
C ALA A 273 17.59 -34.24 15.75
N GLU A 274 16.56 -34.15 14.92
CA GLU A 274 16.23 -34.60 13.55
C GLU A 274 15.31 -33.54 12.91
#